data_AF-A0A3Q0KMU9-F1
#
_entry.id   AF-A0A3Q0KMU9-F1
#
_cell.length_a   1.000
_cell.length_b   1.000
_cell.length_c   1.000
_cell.angle_alpha   90.00
_cell.angle_beta   90.00
_cell.angle_gamma   90.00
#
_symmetry.space_group_name_H-M   'P 1'
#
loop_
_entity.id
_entity.type
_entity.pdbx_description
1 polymer ?
#
loop_
_entity_poly.entity_id
_entity_poly.type
_entity_poly.pdbx_seq_one_letter_code
_entity_poly.pdbx_strand_id
1 'polypeptide(L)'
;MNKLSKSENFLSQFKDMNSNSLKYFTAAQFVEVWNHYDIDGNGYIEGSELDNFLREFIYSVFSEELGNETIPSDELELMKKEFMETFDENSDNRIELTEMAKILPTEENFILLFHRDNPLDSSVEFMRVWKRFDKDRSGYIEADELKSFLLHLLKEAKPETNIEEAKLIEYTSSILQLFDQNKDGKLQLSEMARLLPVKENYLCRPIFKNASKITSADIDRAFSLYDLDANGTIEDEELSGFLKDLLELAQEDYDEDDLEFFKKVILNQWDVNNDGKINRDELKMMLMQQSRLLSDKI
;
A
#
# COMPACT_ATOMS: atom_id res chain seq x y z
N MET A 1 -4.78 15.73 -44.02
CA MET A 1 -5.88 14.94 -43.44
C MET A 1 -5.46 14.59 -42.02
N ASN A 2 -6.23 15.08 -41.05
CA ASN A 2 -6.09 15.03 -39.59
C ASN A 2 -4.67 15.11 -38.98
N LYS A 3 -4.19 16.34 -38.80
CA LYS A 3 -3.21 16.65 -37.76
C LYS A 3 -3.95 16.63 -36.42
N LEU A 4 -3.62 15.67 -35.55
CA LEU A 4 -4.08 15.60 -34.17
C LEU A 4 -3.84 16.94 -33.47
N SER A 5 -4.93 17.56 -33.01
CA SER A 5 -4.94 18.75 -32.16
C SER A 5 -4.35 18.41 -30.79
N LYS A 6 -3.68 19.40 -30.20
CA LYS A 6 -3.13 19.41 -28.84
C LYS A 6 -4.02 18.66 -27.85
N SER A 7 -3.41 17.78 -27.05
CA SER A 7 -4.04 17.03 -25.96
C SER A 7 -4.97 17.93 -25.13
N GLU A 8 -6.25 17.62 -25.12
CA GLU A 8 -7.21 18.22 -24.20
C GLU A 8 -6.79 17.83 -22.78
N ASN A 9 -6.69 18.82 -21.88
CA ASN A 9 -6.33 18.60 -20.47
C ASN A 9 -7.32 17.61 -19.84
N PHE A 10 -6.85 16.47 -19.34
CA PHE A 10 -7.72 15.40 -18.87
C PHE A 10 -8.55 15.82 -17.65
N LEU A 11 -7.95 16.56 -16.70
CA LEU A 11 -8.66 17.05 -15.51
C LEU A 11 -9.75 18.08 -15.82
N SER A 12 -9.69 18.74 -16.99
CA SER A 12 -10.67 19.77 -17.36
C SER A 12 -12.10 19.22 -17.47
N GLN A 13 -12.28 17.94 -17.74
CA GLN A 13 -13.61 17.30 -17.79
C GLN A 13 -14.29 17.25 -16.41
N PHE A 14 -13.49 17.28 -15.34
CA PHE A 14 -13.95 17.25 -13.96
C PHE A 14 -14.09 18.66 -13.35
N LYS A 15 -13.86 19.75 -14.10
CA LYS A 15 -14.07 21.11 -13.58
C LYS A 15 -15.55 21.36 -13.29
N ASP A 16 -15.85 21.99 -12.16
CA ASP A 16 -17.19 22.53 -11.90
C ASP A 16 -17.43 23.72 -12.85
N MET A 17 -18.61 23.78 -13.48
CA MET A 17 -18.91 24.87 -14.41
C MET A 17 -19.23 26.19 -13.69
N ASN A 18 -19.43 26.17 -12.37
CA ASN A 18 -19.83 27.32 -11.57
C ASN A 18 -18.74 27.78 -10.58
N SER A 19 -17.61 27.08 -10.49
CA SER A 19 -16.49 27.44 -9.61
C SER A 19 -15.14 27.07 -10.23
N ASN A 20 -14.07 27.75 -9.78
CA ASN A 20 -12.68 27.39 -10.10
C ASN A 20 -12.20 26.18 -9.28
N SER A 21 -13.07 25.20 -9.08
CA SER A 21 -12.77 23.97 -8.35
C SER A 21 -13.11 22.76 -9.21
N LEU A 22 -12.49 21.64 -8.89
CA LEU A 22 -12.93 20.35 -9.41
C LEU A 22 -14.30 19.99 -8.80
N LYS A 23 -15.10 19.25 -9.55
CA LYS A 23 -16.34 18.61 -9.07
C LYS A 23 -15.99 17.56 -8.03
N TYR A 24 -17.00 17.17 -7.27
CA TYR A 24 -16.89 16.02 -6.38
C TYR A 24 -16.77 14.71 -7.18
N PHE A 25 -15.75 13.90 -6.89
CA PHE A 25 -15.45 12.65 -7.59
C PHE A 25 -16.19 11.48 -6.95
N THR A 26 -16.72 10.59 -7.78
CA THR A 26 -17.07 9.23 -7.34
C THR A 26 -15.82 8.37 -7.19
N ALA A 27 -15.89 7.25 -6.45
CA ALA A 27 -14.81 6.27 -6.37
C ALA A 27 -14.30 5.84 -7.77
N ALA A 28 -15.21 5.58 -8.71
CA ALA A 28 -14.83 5.22 -10.08
C ALA A 28 -14.06 6.35 -10.81
N GLN A 29 -14.48 7.61 -10.64
CA GLN A 29 -13.79 8.76 -11.26
C GLN A 29 -12.43 9.02 -10.60
N PHE A 30 -12.32 8.82 -9.29
CA PHE A 30 -11.03 8.90 -8.59
C PHE A 30 -10.03 7.89 -9.17
N VAL A 31 -10.47 6.65 -9.36
CA VAL A 31 -9.66 5.58 -9.96
C VAL A 31 -9.29 5.93 -11.41
N GLU A 32 -10.22 6.50 -12.17
CA GLU A 32 -9.97 6.95 -13.54
C GLU A 32 -8.86 8.01 -13.60
N VAL A 33 -8.87 8.97 -12.66
CA VAL A 33 -7.81 9.98 -12.54
C VAL A 33 -6.49 9.34 -12.12
N TRP A 34 -6.50 8.46 -11.11
CA TRP A 34 -5.31 7.77 -10.66
C TRP A 34 -4.62 7.01 -11.80
N ASN A 35 -5.34 6.12 -12.47
CA ASN A 35 -4.83 5.30 -13.57
C ASN A 35 -4.43 6.12 -14.81
N HIS A 36 -4.93 7.36 -14.94
CA HIS A 36 -4.49 8.25 -16.01
C HIS A 36 -3.08 8.79 -15.79
N TYR A 37 -2.69 9.01 -14.53
CA TYR A 37 -1.42 9.62 -14.17
C TYR A 37 -0.37 8.60 -13.68
N ASP A 38 -0.77 7.52 -13.03
CA ASP A 38 0.08 6.35 -12.71
C ASP A 38 0.22 5.49 -13.98
N ILE A 39 1.06 5.95 -14.93
CA ILE A 39 1.16 5.39 -16.29
C ILE A 39 1.86 4.04 -16.27
N ASP A 40 2.89 3.90 -15.42
CA ASP A 40 3.61 2.65 -15.27
C ASP A 40 2.94 1.66 -14.30
N GLY A 41 1.96 2.10 -13.51
CA GLY A 41 1.19 1.27 -12.58
C GLY A 41 1.99 0.87 -11.33
N ASN A 42 3.04 1.61 -10.99
CA ASN A 42 3.91 1.33 -9.85
C ASN A 42 3.26 1.73 -8.51
N GLY A 43 2.12 2.44 -8.53
CA GLY A 43 1.41 2.89 -7.34
C GLY A 43 1.84 4.27 -6.81
N TYR A 44 2.59 5.02 -7.60
CA TYR A 44 3.06 6.36 -7.30
C TYR A 44 2.95 7.23 -8.54
N ILE A 45 2.59 8.51 -8.37
CA ILE A 45 2.71 9.49 -9.44
C ILE A 45 4.02 10.23 -9.23
N GLU A 46 5.01 9.95 -10.08
CA GLU A 46 6.37 10.45 -9.90
C GLU A 46 7.03 10.96 -11.19
N GLY A 47 8.11 11.74 -11.05
CA GLY A 47 8.88 12.24 -12.18
C GLY A 47 8.03 12.95 -13.25
N SER A 48 8.02 12.41 -14.47
CA SER A 48 7.25 13.00 -15.58
C SER A 48 5.74 12.87 -15.43
N GLU A 49 5.26 11.87 -14.69
CA GLU A 49 3.84 11.68 -14.40
C GLU A 49 3.33 12.81 -13.49
N LEU A 50 4.09 13.09 -12.43
CA LEU A 50 3.85 14.20 -11.52
C LEU A 50 3.88 15.54 -12.25
N ASP A 51 4.88 15.76 -13.11
CA ASP A 51 4.94 16.98 -13.92
C ASP A 51 3.70 17.16 -14.80
N ASN A 52 3.20 16.08 -15.40
CA ASN A 52 2.01 16.11 -16.23
C ASN A 52 0.74 16.36 -15.40
N PHE A 53 0.59 15.66 -14.28
CA PHE A 53 -0.50 15.83 -13.33
C PHE A 53 -0.58 17.28 -12.82
N LEU A 54 0.52 17.80 -12.26
CA LEU A 54 0.56 19.15 -11.70
C LEU A 54 0.26 20.20 -12.77
N ARG A 55 0.81 20.03 -13.98
CA ARG A 55 0.48 20.91 -15.10
C ARG A 55 -1.03 20.91 -15.35
N GLU A 56 -1.63 19.75 -15.57
CA GLU A 56 -3.06 19.66 -15.89
C GLU A 56 -3.97 20.11 -14.73
N PHE A 57 -3.57 19.84 -13.49
CA PHE A 57 -4.27 20.29 -12.29
C PHE A 57 -4.25 21.82 -12.18
N ILE A 58 -3.07 22.44 -12.25
CA ILE A 58 -2.90 23.89 -12.17
C ILE A 58 -3.67 24.57 -13.32
N TYR A 59 -3.52 24.11 -14.56
CA TYR A 59 -4.27 24.68 -15.68
C TYR A 59 -5.79 24.48 -15.54
N SER A 60 -6.26 23.41 -14.89
CA SER A 60 -7.70 23.20 -14.67
C SER A 60 -8.26 24.17 -13.64
N VAL A 61 -7.56 24.35 -12.51
CA VAL A 61 -7.97 25.20 -11.40
C VAL A 61 -7.83 26.69 -11.73
N PHE A 62 -6.71 27.08 -12.34
CA PHE A 62 -6.39 28.49 -12.64
C PHE A 62 -6.75 28.93 -14.07
N SER A 63 -7.42 28.08 -14.86
CA SER A 63 -7.79 28.37 -16.27
C SER A 63 -8.45 29.74 -16.48
N GLU A 64 -9.29 30.18 -15.54
CA GLU A 64 -9.99 31.47 -15.66
C GLU A 64 -9.10 32.67 -15.33
N GLU A 65 -8.13 32.52 -14.43
CA GLU A 65 -7.19 33.58 -14.05
C GLU A 65 -6.10 33.76 -15.11
N LEU A 66 -5.72 32.67 -15.78
CA LEU A 66 -4.66 32.64 -16.80
C LEU A 66 -5.18 32.99 -18.21
N GLY A 67 -6.47 32.78 -18.48
CA GLY A 67 -7.03 32.97 -19.82
C GLY A 67 -6.30 32.12 -20.87
N ASN A 68 -5.78 32.77 -21.92
CA ASN A 68 -4.95 32.12 -22.95
C ASN A 68 -3.45 32.25 -22.68
N GLU A 69 -3.06 32.84 -21.55
CA GLU A 69 -1.66 33.03 -21.20
C GLU A 69 -1.08 31.73 -20.63
N THR A 70 0.13 31.39 -21.09
CA THR A 70 0.88 30.27 -20.53
C THR A 70 1.56 30.72 -19.24
N ILE A 71 1.43 29.93 -18.18
CA ILE A 71 2.15 30.17 -16.92
C ILE A 71 3.65 30.19 -17.23
N PRO A 72 4.39 31.26 -16.86
CA PRO A 72 5.84 31.29 -16.97
C PRO A 72 6.47 30.07 -16.28
N SER A 73 7.53 29.51 -16.88
CA SER A 73 8.17 28.30 -16.34
C SER A 73 8.57 28.43 -14.87
N ASP A 74 9.10 29.59 -14.48
CA ASP A 74 9.57 29.84 -13.11
C ASP A 74 8.40 29.86 -12.10
N GLU A 75 7.23 30.35 -12.51
CA GLU A 75 6.02 30.38 -11.68
C GLU A 75 5.39 28.99 -11.55
N LEU A 76 5.38 28.21 -12.65
CA LEU A 76 4.94 26.82 -12.62
C LEU A 76 5.80 25.99 -11.67
N GLU A 77 7.13 26.15 -11.70
CA GLU A 77 8.03 25.46 -10.77
C GLU A 77 7.82 25.87 -9.31
N LEU A 78 7.50 27.14 -9.04
CA LEU A 78 7.14 27.59 -7.70
C LEU A 78 5.82 26.95 -7.22
N MET A 79 4.79 26.93 -8.07
CA MET A 79 3.49 26.31 -7.75
C MET A 79 3.64 24.80 -7.51
N LYS A 80 4.45 24.11 -8.31
CA LYS A 80 4.77 22.69 -8.08
C LYS A 80 5.41 22.50 -6.70
N LYS A 81 6.37 23.35 -6.33
CA LYS A 81 7.03 23.26 -5.04
C LYS A 81 6.05 23.46 -3.87
N GLU A 82 5.21 24.49 -3.93
CA GLU A 82 4.18 24.74 -2.91
C GLU A 82 3.15 23.59 -2.82
N PHE A 83 2.81 23.00 -3.96
CA PHE A 83 1.94 21.82 -4.02
C PHE A 83 2.58 20.63 -3.29
N MET A 84 3.84 20.31 -3.58
CA MET A 84 4.54 19.20 -2.93
C MET A 84 4.72 19.46 -1.43
N GLU A 85 5.08 20.69 -1.02
CA GLU A 85 5.15 21.05 0.40
C GLU A 85 3.82 20.89 1.16
N THR A 86 2.68 20.89 0.45
CA THR A 86 1.35 20.76 1.05
C THR A 86 0.84 19.32 1.09
N PHE A 87 1.10 18.53 0.03
CA PHE A 87 0.46 17.23 -0.16
C PHE A 87 1.39 16.02 -0.09
N ASP A 88 2.69 16.20 -0.36
CA ASP A 88 3.71 15.15 -0.20
C ASP A 88 4.16 15.12 1.27
N GLU A 89 3.43 14.33 2.07
CA GLU A 89 3.57 14.32 3.53
C GLU A 89 4.83 13.55 3.97
N ASN A 90 5.27 12.58 3.17
CA ASN A 90 6.44 11.78 3.45
C ASN A 90 7.74 12.41 2.86
N SER A 91 7.61 13.45 2.04
CA SER A 91 8.67 14.19 1.35
C SER A 91 9.55 13.31 0.45
N ASP A 92 8.96 12.30 -0.18
CA ASP A 92 9.66 11.38 -1.09
C ASP A 92 9.64 11.86 -2.57
N ASN A 93 8.98 12.99 -2.85
CA ASN A 93 8.78 13.59 -4.17
C ASN A 93 7.87 12.79 -5.11
N ARG A 94 6.96 12.01 -4.54
CA ARG A 94 5.94 11.26 -5.26
C ARG A 94 4.58 11.62 -4.67
N ILE A 95 3.52 11.24 -5.37
CA ILE A 95 2.16 11.30 -4.84
C ILE A 95 1.64 9.88 -4.68
N GLU A 96 1.42 9.49 -3.42
CA GLU A 96 0.75 8.24 -3.06
C GLU A 96 -0.78 8.35 -3.19
N LEU A 97 -1.46 7.21 -3.25
CA LEU A 97 -2.93 7.15 -3.33
C LEU A 97 -3.61 7.93 -2.19
N THR A 98 -3.02 7.89 -0.99
CA THR A 98 -3.51 8.62 0.19
C THR A 98 -3.35 10.12 0.09
N GLU A 99 -2.35 10.59 -0.65
CA GLU A 99 -2.10 12.01 -0.87
C GLU A 99 -3.01 12.51 -1.99
N MET A 100 -3.20 11.71 -3.04
CA MET A 100 -4.22 11.96 -4.07
C MET A 100 -5.62 12.07 -3.48
N ALA A 101 -5.95 11.22 -2.50
CA ALA A 101 -7.21 11.25 -1.75
C ALA A 101 -7.46 12.58 -1.00
N LYS A 102 -6.39 13.33 -0.65
CA LYS A 102 -6.47 14.67 -0.05
C LYS A 102 -6.57 15.78 -1.09
N ILE A 103 -6.03 15.55 -2.29
CA ILE A 103 -6.05 16.50 -3.42
C ILE A 103 -7.42 16.53 -4.10
N LEU A 104 -8.00 15.35 -4.39
CA LEU A 104 -9.25 15.24 -5.13
C LEU A 104 -10.46 15.21 -4.18
N PRO A 105 -11.43 16.13 -4.31
CA PRO A 105 -12.62 16.14 -3.46
C PRO A 105 -13.48 14.90 -3.74
N THR A 106 -13.33 13.86 -2.92
CA THR A 106 -13.92 12.54 -3.12
C THR A 106 -14.76 12.15 -1.91
N GLU A 107 -15.67 11.20 -2.08
CA GLU A 107 -16.58 10.75 -1.01
C GLU A 107 -15.86 10.27 0.26
N GLU A 108 -16.24 10.84 1.41
CA GLU A 108 -15.64 10.57 2.73
C GLU A 108 -15.49 9.07 2.98
N ASN A 109 -16.54 8.29 2.71
CA ASN A 109 -16.52 6.84 2.90
C ASN A 109 -15.49 6.13 2.02
N PHE A 110 -15.22 6.60 0.80
CA PHE A 110 -14.17 6.00 -0.04
C PHE A 110 -12.78 6.39 0.46
N ILE A 111 -12.59 7.65 0.87
CA ILE A 111 -11.32 8.11 1.44
C ILE A 111 -10.99 7.37 2.74
N LEU A 112 -12.00 7.05 3.57
CA LEU A 112 -11.82 6.24 4.79
C LEU A 112 -11.20 4.87 4.52
N LEU A 113 -11.30 4.32 3.31
CA LEU A 113 -10.64 3.06 2.95
C LEU A 113 -9.13 3.19 2.80
N PHE A 114 -8.62 4.41 2.59
CA PHE A 114 -7.18 4.69 2.45
C PHE A 114 -6.59 5.40 3.67
N HIS A 115 -7.41 5.90 4.60
CA HIS A 115 -6.92 6.64 5.76
C HIS A 115 -6.01 5.78 6.64
N ARG A 116 -4.70 6.00 6.49
CA ARG A 116 -3.62 5.40 7.27
C ARG A 116 -3.60 5.81 8.75
N ASP A 117 -4.58 6.57 9.24
CA ASP A 117 -4.63 6.99 10.64
C ASP A 117 -4.78 5.79 11.60
N ASN A 118 -5.21 4.63 11.07
CA ASN A 118 -5.22 3.35 11.80
C ASN A 118 -4.49 2.24 11.00
N PRO A 119 -3.17 2.33 10.79
CA PRO A 119 -2.42 1.26 10.17
C PRO A 119 -2.38 0.06 11.13
N LEU A 120 -2.30 -1.14 10.58
CA LEU A 120 -2.19 -2.34 11.41
C LEU A 120 -0.90 -2.30 12.24
N ASP A 121 -0.96 -2.82 13.46
CA ASP A 121 0.18 -2.76 14.37
C ASP A 121 1.37 -3.62 13.92
N SER A 122 1.13 -4.69 13.16
CA SER A 122 2.18 -5.61 12.71
C SER A 122 1.71 -6.48 11.55
N SER A 123 2.67 -7.13 10.88
CA SER A 123 2.36 -8.17 9.90
C SER A 123 1.66 -9.39 10.51
N VAL A 124 1.75 -9.61 11.82
CA VAL A 124 0.96 -10.65 12.50
C VAL A 124 -0.52 -10.28 12.49
N GLU A 125 -0.84 -9.02 12.78
CA GLU A 125 -2.23 -8.54 12.72
C GLU A 125 -2.75 -8.54 11.28
N PHE A 126 -1.89 -8.20 10.31
CA PHE A 126 -2.21 -8.34 8.88
C PHE A 126 -2.61 -9.77 8.54
N MET A 127 -1.82 -10.78 8.95
CA MET A 127 -2.15 -12.18 8.66
C MET A 127 -3.41 -12.67 9.37
N ARG A 128 -3.74 -12.12 10.55
CA ARG A 128 -5.03 -12.40 11.21
C ARG A 128 -6.21 -11.84 10.42
N VAL A 129 -6.09 -10.61 9.92
CA VAL A 129 -7.11 -9.99 9.07
C VAL A 129 -7.26 -10.76 7.76
N TRP A 130 -6.14 -11.06 7.09
CA TRP A 130 -6.10 -11.88 5.87
C TRP A 130 -6.89 -13.19 6.04
N LYS A 131 -6.48 -14.04 6.99
CA LYS A 131 -7.13 -15.34 7.26
C LYS A 131 -8.59 -15.25 7.69
N ARG A 132 -9.02 -14.09 8.21
CA ARG A 132 -10.43 -13.85 8.57
C ARG A 132 -11.29 -13.59 7.35
N PHE A 133 -10.73 -12.97 6.32
CA PHE A 133 -11.46 -12.57 5.12
C PHE A 133 -11.30 -13.55 3.95
N ASP A 134 -10.16 -14.24 3.83
CA ASP A 134 -9.99 -15.45 3.00
C ASP A 134 -10.71 -16.62 3.69
N LYS A 135 -12.03 -16.68 3.50
CA LYS A 135 -12.93 -17.59 4.23
C LYS A 135 -12.81 -19.02 3.74
N ASP A 136 -12.55 -19.20 2.45
CA ASP A 136 -12.42 -20.52 1.85
C ASP A 136 -10.98 -21.02 1.80
N ARG A 137 -10.01 -20.19 2.21
CA ARG A 137 -8.57 -20.47 2.25
C ARG A 137 -8.03 -20.71 0.85
N SER A 138 -8.49 -19.92 -0.11
CA SER A 138 -8.01 -19.99 -1.49
C SER A 138 -6.60 -19.43 -1.63
N GLY A 139 -6.12 -18.66 -0.66
CA GLY A 139 -4.86 -17.91 -0.75
C GLY A 139 -5.01 -16.57 -1.48
N TYR A 140 -6.25 -16.13 -1.70
CA TYR A 140 -6.59 -14.85 -2.33
C TYR A 140 -7.84 -14.27 -1.68
N ILE A 141 -8.04 -12.96 -1.82
CA ILE A 141 -9.29 -12.29 -1.42
C ILE A 141 -10.13 -12.04 -2.68
N GLU A 142 -11.18 -12.82 -2.90
CA GLU A 142 -12.07 -12.58 -4.05
C GLU A 142 -12.99 -11.38 -3.84
N ALA A 143 -13.65 -10.92 -4.90
CA ALA A 143 -14.51 -9.73 -4.87
C ALA A 143 -15.57 -9.74 -3.76
N ASP A 144 -16.21 -10.88 -3.47
CA ASP A 144 -17.22 -10.97 -2.40
C ASP A 144 -16.62 -10.92 -0.98
N GLU A 145 -15.38 -11.41 -0.83
CA GLU A 145 -14.61 -11.33 0.40
C GLU A 145 -14.08 -9.92 0.62
N LEU A 146 -13.55 -9.29 -0.44
CA LEU A 146 -13.13 -7.89 -0.46
C LEU A 146 -14.31 -6.98 -0.09
N LYS A 147 -15.50 -7.20 -0.67
CA LYS A 147 -16.73 -6.48 -0.30
C LYS A 147 -17.03 -6.58 1.20
N SER A 148 -16.88 -7.77 1.78
CA SER A 148 -17.04 -7.99 3.22
C SER A 148 -15.98 -7.27 4.05
N PHE A 149 -14.74 -7.26 3.56
CA PHE A 149 -13.60 -6.58 4.18
C PHE A 149 -13.76 -5.06 4.18
N LEU A 150 -14.11 -4.45 3.05
CA LEU A 150 -14.35 -3.00 2.95
C LEU A 150 -15.48 -2.57 3.89
N LEU A 151 -16.54 -3.35 3.99
CA LEU A 151 -17.62 -3.08 4.95
C LEU A 151 -17.12 -3.15 6.41
N HIS A 152 -16.21 -4.07 6.72
CA HIS A 152 -15.61 -4.14 8.05
C HIS A 152 -14.75 -2.91 8.34
N LEU A 153 -13.86 -2.52 7.43
CA LEU A 153 -13.03 -1.32 7.57
C LEU A 153 -13.87 -0.07 7.83
N LEU A 154 -14.95 0.11 7.05
CA LEU A 154 -15.82 1.28 7.18
C LEU A 154 -16.56 1.32 8.51
N LYS A 155 -16.94 0.16 9.05
CA LYS A 155 -17.56 0.05 10.38
C LYS A 155 -16.56 0.25 11.52
N GLU A 156 -15.31 -0.19 11.36
CA GLU A 156 -14.25 0.09 12.35
C GLU A 156 -13.93 1.59 12.40
N ALA A 157 -13.82 2.24 11.24
CA ALA A 157 -13.55 3.68 11.15
C ALA A 157 -14.75 4.52 11.64
N LYS A 158 -15.97 4.11 11.30
CA LYS A 158 -17.20 4.84 11.63
C LYS A 158 -18.32 3.82 11.91
N PRO A 159 -18.53 3.43 13.18
CA PRO A 159 -19.46 2.37 13.57
C PRO A 159 -20.91 2.55 13.09
N GLU A 160 -21.36 3.79 12.97
CA GLU A 160 -22.72 4.16 12.53
C GLU A 160 -22.88 4.21 11.01
N THR A 161 -21.84 3.85 10.23
CA THR A 161 -21.90 3.93 8.77
C THR A 161 -22.87 2.89 8.21
N ASN A 162 -23.89 3.39 7.52
CA ASN A 162 -24.80 2.57 6.73
C ASN A 162 -24.53 2.82 5.25
N ILE A 163 -24.09 1.78 4.53
CA ILE A 163 -23.70 1.85 3.12
C ILE A 163 -24.62 0.96 2.31
N GLU A 164 -25.23 1.51 1.27
CA GLU A 164 -26.04 0.74 0.34
C GLU A 164 -25.19 -0.28 -0.41
N GLU A 165 -25.76 -1.46 -0.68
CA GLU A 165 -25.05 -2.57 -1.33
C GLU A 165 -24.45 -2.17 -2.69
N ALA A 166 -25.18 -1.37 -3.48
CA ALA A 166 -24.70 -0.87 -4.76
C ALA A 166 -23.42 -0.02 -4.62
N LYS A 167 -23.34 0.79 -3.56
CA LYS A 167 -22.17 1.63 -3.28
C LYS A 167 -20.98 0.80 -2.81
N LEU A 168 -21.24 -0.24 -2.02
CA LEU A 168 -20.20 -1.17 -1.60
C LEU A 168 -19.64 -1.97 -2.80
N ILE A 169 -20.47 -2.37 -3.75
CA ILE A 169 -20.03 -3.00 -5.01
C ILE A 169 -19.17 -2.03 -5.84
N GLU A 170 -19.54 -0.75 -5.90
CA GLU A 170 -18.74 0.29 -6.56
C GLU A 170 -17.35 0.41 -5.90
N TYR A 171 -17.28 0.42 -4.56
CA TYR A 171 -16.01 0.44 -3.83
C TYR A 171 -15.18 -0.80 -4.09
N THR A 172 -15.76 -2.00 -4.04
CA THR A 172 -15.05 -3.24 -4.36
C THR A 172 -14.46 -3.19 -5.76
N SER A 173 -15.24 -2.75 -6.75
CA SER A 173 -14.78 -2.65 -8.14
C SER A 173 -13.68 -1.59 -8.32
N SER A 174 -13.75 -0.50 -7.55
CA SER A 174 -12.76 0.58 -7.55
C SER A 174 -11.45 0.14 -6.90
N ILE A 175 -11.53 -0.55 -5.76
CA ILE A 175 -10.36 -1.09 -5.05
C ILE A 175 -9.66 -2.17 -5.88
N LEU A 176 -10.39 -3.08 -6.53
CA LEU A 176 -9.77 -4.03 -7.46
C LEU A 176 -9.03 -3.30 -8.59
N GLN A 177 -9.64 -2.29 -9.22
CA GLN A 177 -8.95 -1.56 -10.28
C GLN A 177 -7.63 -0.91 -9.85
N LEU A 178 -7.51 -0.50 -8.59
CA LEU A 178 -6.31 0.13 -8.00
C LEU A 178 -5.26 -0.90 -7.54
N PHE A 179 -5.67 -2.00 -6.93
CA PHE A 179 -4.76 -2.91 -6.24
C PHE A 179 -4.54 -4.25 -6.92
N ASP A 180 -5.51 -4.76 -7.69
CA ASP A 180 -5.32 -5.97 -8.51
C ASP A 180 -4.43 -5.60 -9.70
N GLN A 181 -3.13 -5.81 -9.56
CA GLN A 181 -2.10 -5.50 -10.56
C GLN A 181 -2.10 -6.53 -11.68
N ASN A 182 -2.31 -7.80 -11.34
CA ASN A 182 -2.28 -8.89 -12.31
C ASN A 182 -3.60 -9.03 -13.12
N LYS A 183 -4.65 -8.30 -12.73
CA LYS A 183 -5.99 -8.21 -13.33
C LYS A 183 -6.75 -9.53 -13.33
N ASP A 184 -6.57 -10.36 -12.31
CA ASP A 184 -7.25 -11.65 -12.17
C ASP A 184 -8.61 -11.58 -11.43
N GLY A 185 -8.98 -10.39 -10.92
CA GLY A 185 -10.25 -10.11 -10.27
C GLY A 185 -10.29 -10.42 -8.77
N LYS A 186 -9.14 -10.74 -8.15
CA LYS A 186 -8.96 -11.01 -6.73
C LYS A 186 -7.68 -10.30 -6.24
N LEU A 187 -7.46 -10.28 -4.93
CA LEU A 187 -6.22 -9.71 -4.36
C LEU A 187 -5.35 -10.83 -3.80
N GLN A 188 -4.10 -10.89 -4.23
CA GLN A 188 -3.06 -11.71 -3.57
C GLN A 188 -2.45 -10.97 -2.36
N LEU A 189 -1.56 -11.65 -1.62
CA LEU A 189 -0.97 -11.11 -0.38
C LEU A 189 -0.26 -9.76 -0.58
N SER A 190 0.60 -9.64 -1.60
CA SER A 190 1.34 -8.40 -1.91
C SER A 190 0.39 -7.22 -2.20
N GLU A 191 -0.69 -7.48 -2.95
CA GLU A 191 -1.69 -6.47 -3.32
C GLU A 191 -2.53 -6.02 -2.11
N MET A 192 -2.93 -6.98 -1.27
CA MET A 192 -3.63 -6.67 -0.02
C MET A 192 -2.73 -5.93 0.97
N ALA A 193 -1.42 -6.22 1.01
CA ALA A 193 -0.45 -5.50 1.84
C ALA A 193 -0.32 -4.02 1.44
N ARG A 194 -0.44 -3.69 0.14
CA ARG A 194 -0.51 -2.30 -0.32
C ARG A 194 -1.81 -1.60 0.08
N LEU A 195 -2.94 -2.31 0.06
CA LEU A 195 -4.24 -1.77 0.48
C LEU A 195 -4.29 -1.54 2.00
N LEU A 196 -3.70 -2.44 2.79
CA LEU A 196 -3.75 -2.42 4.25
C LEU A 196 -2.33 -2.40 4.84
N PRO A 197 -1.66 -1.23 4.84
CA PRO A 197 -0.28 -1.13 5.30
C PRO A 197 -0.17 -1.37 6.81
N VAL A 198 0.97 -1.94 7.21
CA VAL A 198 1.38 -2.11 8.61
C VAL A 198 2.27 -0.95 9.04
N LYS A 199 2.28 -0.60 10.34
CA LYS A 199 3.08 0.51 10.90
C LYS A 199 4.57 0.42 10.57
N GLU A 200 5.12 -0.78 10.69
CA GLU A 200 6.53 -1.01 10.42
C GLU A 200 6.73 -2.50 10.11
N ASN A 201 7.40 -2.81 9.00
CA ASN A 201 8.06 -4.11 8.86
C ASN A 201 9.28 -4.09 9.80
N TYR A 202 9.17 -4.80 10.93
CA TYR A 202 10.18 -4.73 11.99
C TYR A 202 11.58 -5.18 11.53
N LEU A 203 11.66 -5.99 10.47
CA LEU A 203 12.91 -6.46 9.88
C LEU A 203 13.58 -5.41 8.98
N CYS A 204 12.87 -4.37 8.54
CA CYS A 204 13.46 -3.25 7.80
C CYS A 204 14.42 -2.40 8.64
N ARG A 205 14.42 -2.56 9.97
CA ARG A 205 15.30 -1.82 10.86
C ARG A 205 16.77 -2.06 10.50
N PRO A 206 17.62 -1.01 10.48
CA PRO A 206 19.03 -1.12 10.09
C PRO A 206 19.83 -2.20 10.82
N ILE A 207 19.37 -2.61 12.00
CA ILE A 207 19.93 -3.67 12.82
C ILE A 207 19.98 -5.00 12.05
N PHE A 208 18.97 -5.31 11.23
CA PHE A 208 18.92 -6.55 10.45
C PHE A 208 19.66 -6.43 9.11
N LYS A 209 19.82 -5.20 8.57
CA LYS A 209 20.63 -4.96 7.37
C LYS A 209 22.13 -5.16 7.61
N ASN A 210 22.60 -4.89 8.83
CA ASN A 210 23.99 -5.11 9.25
C ASN A 210 24.08 -6.27 10.23
N ALA A 211 23.83 -7.45 9.71
CA ALA A 211 23.72 -8.64 10.55
C ALA A 211 25.02 -8.98 11.31
N SER A 212 26.19 -8.43 10.92
CA SER A 212 27.46 -8.53 11.66
C SER A 212 27.49 -7.83 13.02
N LYS A 213 26.48 -6.99 13.33
CA LYS A 213 26.34 -6.26 14.59
C LYS A 213 25.15 -6.68 15.43
N ILE A 214 24.37 -7.69 15.02
CA ILE A 214 23.19 -8.13 15.76
C ILE A 214 23.62 -8.68 17.13
N THR A 215 23.12 -8.04 18.20
CA THR A 215 23.35 -8.48 19.58
C THR A 215 22.24 -9.44 20.03
N SER A 216 22.47 -10.18 21.12
CA SER A 216 21.38 -11.00 21.71
C SER A 216 20.16 -10.15 22.08
N ALA A 217 20.38 -8.92 22.54
CA ALA A 217 19.29 -8.00 22.89
C ALA A 217 18.48 -7.56 21.67
N ASP A 218 19.10 -7.48 20.48
CA ASP A 218 18.39 -7.20 19.24
C ASP A 218 17.52 -8.38 18.81
N ILE A 219 18.02 -9.61 19.01
CA ILE A 219 17.27 -10.85 18.73
C ILE A 219 16.09 -10.98 19.70
N ASP A 220 16.31 -10.73 20.99
CA ASP A 220 15.23 -10.74 21.99
C ASP A 220 14.15 -9.71 21.66
N ARG A 221 14.56 -8.52 21.17
CA ARG A 221 13.63 -7.49 20.70
C ARG A 221 12.86 -7.97 19.48
N ALA A 222 13.56 -8.53 18.48
CA ALA A 222 12.93 -9.10 17.28
C ALA A 222 11.88 -10.15 17.65
N PHE A 223 12.28 -11.10 18.50
CA PHE A 223 11.41 -12.18 18.96
C PHE A 223 10.16 -11.63 19.64
N SER A 224 10.32 -10.66 20.54
CA SER A 224 9.19 -10.03 21.25
C SER A 224 8.23 -9.23 20.38
N LEU A 225 8.60 -8.90 19.14
CA LEU A 225 7.72 -8.21 18.20
C LEU A 225 6.78 -9.18 17.46
N TYR A 226 7.12 -10.47 17.43
CA TYR A 226 6.32 -11.50 16.77
C TYR A 226 5.64 -12.45 17.76
N ASP A 227 6.29 -12.82 18.87
CA ASP A 227 5.74 -13.59 20.00
C ASP A 227 4.76 -12.71 20.81
N LEU A 228 3.58 -12.46 20.24
CA LEU A 228 2.56 -11.55 20.76
C LEU A 228 1.84 -12.12 21.98
N ASP A 229 1.72 -13.44 22.06
CA ASP A 229 1.14 -14.11 23.24
C ASP A 229 2.17 -14.40 24.35
N ALA A 230 3.46 -14.13 24.08
CA ALA A 230 4.59 -14.33 24.99
C ALA A 230 4.74 -15.80 25.45
N ASN A 231 4.36 -16.77 24.62
CA ASN A 231 4.49 -18.19 24.92
C ASN A 231 5.92 -18.72 24.70
N GLY A 232 6.78 -17.91 24.08
CA GLY A 232 8.20 -18.22 23.87
C GLY A 232 8.51 -18.95 22.56
N THR A 233 7.53 -19.08 21.66
CA THR A 233 7.66 -19.65 20.31
C THR A 233 6.86 -18.82 19.32
N ILE A 234 7.44 -18.53 18.15
CA ILE A 234 6.74 -17.88 17.04
C ILE A 234 6.01 -18.98 16.25
N GLU A 235 4.69 -18.98 16.29
CA GLU A 235 3.85 -20.02 15.67
C GLU A 235 2.62 -19.44 14.94
N ASP A 236 1.92 -20.28 14.17
CA ASP A 236 0.66 -19.93 13.49
C ASP A 236 0.67 -18.56 12.75
N GLU A 237 -0.18 -17.60 13.16
CA GLU A 237 -0.22 -16.25 12.59
C GLU A 237 1.05 -15.43 12.88
N GLU A 238 1.71 -15.67 14.01
CA GLU A 238 2.97 -14.99 14.36
C GLU A 238 4.08 -15.41 13.41
N LEU A 239 4.17 -16.72 13.12
CA LEU A 239 5.08 -17.26 12.12
C LEU A 239 4.72 -16.75 10.72
N SER A 240 3.43 -16.68 10.40
CA SER A 240 2.97 -16.15 9.10
C SER A 240 3.38 -14.68 8.93
N GLY A 241 3.17 -13.85 9.95
CA GLY A 241 3.55 -12.43 9.94
C GLY A 241 5.06 -12.22 9.88
N PHE A 242 5.82 -13.04 10.61
CA PHE A 242 7.28 -13.05 10.53
C PHE A 242 7.78 -13.40 9.13
N LEU A 243 7.22 -14.45 8.52
CA LEU A 243 7.61 -14.90 7.18
C LEU A 243 7.19 -13.90 6.11
N LYS A 244 6.02 -13.25 6.24
CA LYS A 244 5.59 -12.16 5.35
C LYS A 244 6.61 -11.03 5.37
N ASP A 245 6.98 -10.54 6.55
CA ASP A 245 7.97 -9.46 6.69
C ASP A 245 9.32 -9.84 6.06
N LEU A 246 9.72 -11.11 6.19
CA LEU A 246 10.96 -11.61 5.61
C LEU A 246 10.87 -11.78 4.08
N LEU A 247 9.71 -12.18 3.56
CA LEU A 247 9.45 -12.35 2.13
C LEU A 247 9.39 -11.00 1.40
N GLU A 248 8.75 -10.00 2.01
CA GLU A 248 8.64 -8.62 1.52
C GLU A 248 10.01 -7.92 1.40
N LEU A 249 11.02 -8.38 2.14
CA LEU A 249 12.41 -7.94 1.97
C LEU A 249 13.11 -8.54 0.74
N ALA A 250 12.61 -9.66 0.22
CA ALA A 250 13.23 -10.44 -0.85
C ALA A 250 12.56 -10.23 -2.22
N GLN A 251 11.24 -10.05 -2.24
CA GLN A 251 10.46 -9.79 -3.45
C GLN A 251 9.28 -8.87 -3.16
N GLU A 252 8.94 -8.01 -4.12
CA GLU A 252 7.81 -7.07 -4.02
C GLU A 252 6.47 -7.77 -4.28
N ASP A 253 6.47 -8.72 -5.20
CA ASP A 253 5.29 -9.49 -5.59
C ASP A 253 5.35 -10.91 -5.02
N TYR A 254 4.30 -11.31 -4.30
CA TYR A 254 4.20 -12.60 -3.63
C TYR A 254 2.75 -12.95 -3.27
N ASP A 255 2.45 -14.24 -3.26
CA ASP A 255 1.16 -14.79 -2.87
C ASP A 255 1.25 -15.76 -1.67
N GLU A 256 0.11 -16.36 -1.28
CA GLU A 256 0.06 -17.31 -0.16
C GLU A 256 0.86 -18.60 -0.46
N ASP A 257 0.96 -19.01 -1.73
CA ASP A 257 1.74 -20.19 -2.12
C ASP A 257 3.25 -19.94 -1.95
N ASP A 258 3.72 -18.74 -2.28
CA ASP A 258 5.09 -18.30 -2.00
C ASP A 258 5.37 -18.29 -0.50
N LEU A 259 4.44 -17.77 0.31
CA LEU A 259 4.56 -17.73 1.77
C LEU A 259 4.63 -19.16 2.35
N GLU A 260 3.78 -20.08 1.89
CA GLU A 260 3.75 -21.47 2.34
C GLU A 260 4.98 -22.26 1.87
N PHE A 261 5.49 -22.00 0.65
CA PHE A 261 6.76 -22.54 0.20
C PHE A 261 7.91 -22.04 1.08
N PHE A 262 7.95 -20.74 1.35
CA PHE A 262 8.99 -20.13 2.17
C PHE A 262 8.95 -20.65 3.62
N LYS A 263 7.75 -20.82 4.18
CA LYS A 263 7.54 -21.48 5.47
C LYS A 263 8.16 -22.88 5.53
N LYS A 264 7.92 -23.71 4.51
CA LYS A 264 8.51 -25.06 4.42
C LYS A 264 10.04 -25.01 4.38
N VAL A 265 10.61 -24.06 3.62
CA VAL A 265 12.06 -23.87 3.53
C VAL A 265 12.64 -23.45 4.87
N ILE A 266 12.02 -22.47 5.55
CA ILE A 266 12.49 -21.95 6.84
C ILE A 266 12.40 -23.03 7.92
N LEU A 267 11.26 -23.70 8.07
CA LEU A 267 11.12 -24.78 9.06
C LEU A 267 12.11 -25.91 8.79
N ASN A 268 12.24 -26.39 7.54
CA ASN A 268 13.19 -27.46 7.22
C ASN A 268 14.67 -27.08 7.49
N GLN A 269 15.02 -25.79 7.50
CA GLN A 269 16.39 -25.33 7.77
C GLN A 269 16.64 -24.98 9.24
N TRP A 270 15.63 -24.45 9.93
CA TRP A 270 15.80 -23.75 11.22
C TRP A 270 15.01 -24.34 12.38
N ASP A 271 13.94 -25.07 12.12
CA ASP A 271 13.18 -25.81 13.14
C ASP A 271 13.95 -27.09 13.50
N VAL A 272 14.90 -26.94 14.44
CA VAL A 272 15.83 -28.01 14.82
C VAL A 272 15.10 -29.09 15.61
N ASN A 273 14.11 -28.68 16.41
CA ASN A 273 13.36 -29.60 17.26
C ASN A 273 12.17 -30.27 16.51
N ASN A 274 11.85 -29.81 15.30
CA ASN A 274 10.75 -30.26 14.43
C ASN A 274 9.37 -30.12 15.10
N ASP A 275 9.14 -29.05 15.85
CA ASP A 275 7.85 -28.76 16.49
C ASP A 275 6.92 -27.89 15.63
N GLY A 276 7.39 -27.43 14.46
CA GLY A 276 6.65 -26.58 13.52
C GLY A 276 6.65 -25.10 13.91
N LYS A 277 7.40 -24.71 14.94
CA LYS A 277 7.50 -23.36 15.48
C LYS A 277 8.93 -22.86 15.38
N ILE A 278 9.13 -21.57 15.67
CA ILE A 278 10.47 -20.99 15.79
C ILE A 278 10.67 -20.48 17.21
N ASN A 279 11.55 -21.14 17.96
CA ASN A 279 11.95 -20.68 19.29
C ASN A 279 13.08 -19.63 19.22
N ARG A 280 13.43 -19.03 20.37
CA ARG A 280 14.46 -17.99 20.46
C ARG A 280 15.84 -18.43 19.95
N ASP A 281 16.23 -19.67 20.25
CA ASP A 281 17.53 -20.20 19.85
C ASP A 281 17.58 -20.44 18.34
N GLU A 282 16.48 -20.90 17.74
CA GLU A 282 16.33 -21.10 16.30
C GLU A 282 16.34 -19.77 15.53
N LEU A 283 15.56 -18.77 15.99
CA LEU A 283 15.58 -17.43 15.41
C LEU A 283 17.00 -16.84 15.47
N LYS A 284 17.68 -17.02 16.61
CA LYS A 284 19.06 -16.57 16.79
C LYS A 284 20.01 -17.24 15.79
N MET A 285 19.92 -18.55 15.62
CA MET A 285 20.75 -19.27 14.66
C MET A 285 20.51 -18.78 13.23
N MET A 286 19.25 -18.56 12.85
CA MET A 286 18.87 -18.06 11.54
C MET A 286 19.45 -16.67 11.25
N LEU A 287 19.25 -15.70 12.16
CA LEU A 287 19.76 -14.33 12.01
C LEU A 287 21.30 -14.28 11.98
N MET A 288 21.95 -15.12 12.79
CA MET A 288 23.42 -15.23 12.80
C MET A 288 23.98 -15.87 11.52
N GLN A 289 23.25 -16.76 10.84
CA GLN A 289 23.71 -17.33 9.58
C GLN A 289 23.55 -16.35 8.42
N GLN A 290 22.44 -15.61 8.34
CA GLN A 290 22.27 -14.57 7.32
C GLN A 290 23.35 -13.48 7.44
N SER A 291 23.75 -13.14 8.67
CA SER A 291 24.92 -12.31 8.97
C SER A 291 26.19 -12.76 8.27
N ARG A 292 26.52 -14.04 8.40
CA ARG A 292 27.74 -14.61 7.83
C ARG A 292 27.70 -14.63 6.30
N LEU A 293 26.55 -15.00 5.73
CA LEU A 293 26.38 -15.03 4.27
C LEU A 293 26.46 -13.65 3.62
N LEU A 294 26.02 -12.60 4.32
CA LEU A 294 26.15 -11.21 3.86
C LEU A 294 27.58 -10.67 4.07
N SER A 295 28.28 -11.08 5.13
CA SER A 295 29.68 -10.68 5.33
C SER A 295 30.66 -11.34 4.36
N ASP A 296 30.36 -12.55 3.88
CA ASP A 296 31.22 -13.27 2.93
C ASP A 296 31.04 -12.79 1.46
N LYS A 297 30.09 -11.89 1.21
CA LYS A 297 29.85 -11.27 -0.12
C LYS A 297 30.46 -9.87 -0.27
N ILE A 298 31.22 -9.39 0.71
CA ILE A 298 31.99 -8.13 0.69
C ILE A 298 33.48 -8.47 0.69
#